data_AF-H2JEY3-F1
#
_entry.id   AF-H2JEY3-F1
#
_cell.length_a   1.000
_cell.length_b   1.000
_cell.length_c   1.000
_cell.angle_alpha   90.00
_cell.angle_beta   90.00
_cell.angle_gamma   90.00
#
_symmetry.space_group_name_H-M   'P 1'
#
loop_
_entity.id
_entity.type
_entity.pdbx_description
1 polymer ?
#
loop_
_entity_poly.entity_id
_entity_poly.type
_entity_poly.pdbx_seq_one_letter_code
_entity_poly.pdbx_strand_id
1 'polypeptide(L)'
;MDASIKNYFDSTCRIIIDEFNFILKGLSLEEKQDYANNKFCEADLAYRLGSPFRQMARYPMHGTKSKDIIVDYNEFEVEVKYWRNWEVGSGKQKINWEPSFPNAIFWLCDEIDKGYKGKRAFIAGWSTVFGWNDLLRLGSTSGKNPKVNMDRLHMIPFLNCTDGYFQTVKTQYNLRESIYRIMGRNSIINWSLYGNENDDFNMCIFW
;
A
#
# COMPACT_ATOMS: atom_id res chain seq x y z
N MET A 1 7.19 10.96 -11.74
CA MET A 1 5.76 11.13 -12.02
C MET A 1 5.58 12.51 -12.59
N ASP A 2 4.69 12.68 -13.57
CA ASP A 2 4.30 14.03 -14.02
C ASP A 2 3.83 14.88 -12.83
N ALA A 3 4.19 16.17 -12.82
CA ALA A 3 3.94 17.04 -11.68
C ALA A 3 2.44 17.20 -11.38
N SER A 4 1.59 17.21 -12.42
CA SER A 4 0.14 17.28 -12.22
C SER A 4 -0.39 16.01 -11.56
N ILE A 5 0.00 14.83 -12.06
CA ILE A 5 -0.42 13.53 -11.50
C ILE A 5 0.07 13.39 -10.06
N LYS A 6 1.31 13.79 -9.76
CA LYS A 6 1.83 13.76 -8.39
C LYS A 6 0.97 14.64 -7.47
N ASN A 7 0.70 15.88 -7.86
CA ASN A 7 -0.12 16.79 -7.05
C ASN A 7 -1.55 16.25 -6.83
N TYR A 8 -2.12 15.55 -7.82
CA TYR A 8 -3.39 14.85 -7.64
C TYR A 8 -3.27 13.80 -6.56
N PHE A 9 -2.34 12.84 -6.66
CA PHE A 9 -2.21 11.80 -5.65
C PHE A 9 -1.81 12.34 -4.27
N ASP A 10 -0.92 13.32 -4.19
CA ASP A 10 -0.54 13.98 -2.93
C ASP A 10 -1.79 14.53 -2.21
N SER A 11 -2.68 15.18 -2.95
CA SER A 11 -3.92 15.76 -2.40
C SER A 11 -4.92 14.67 -2.04
N THR A 12 -5.13 13.71 -2.94
CA THR A 12 -6.07 12.60 -2.74
C THR A 12 -5.70 11.73 -1.56
N CYS A 13 -4.41 11.42 -1.39
CA CYS A 13 -3.94 10.63 -0.26
C CYS A 13 -4.25 11.34 1.07
N ARG A 14 -4.03 12.65 1.16
CA ARG A 14 -4.37 13.43 2.37
C ARG A 14 -5.86 13.44 2.64
N ILE A 15 -6.69 13.66 1.61
CA ILE A 15 -8.15 13.67 1.73
C ILE A 15 -8.65 12.30 2.23
N ILE A 16 -8.17 11.20 1.66
CA ILE A 16 -8.56 9.86 2.10
C ILE A 16 -8.17 9.63 3.56
N ILE A 17 -6.98 10.07 3.99
CA ILE A 17 -6.56 9.94 5.39
C ILE A 17 -7.48 10.74 6.31
N ASP A 18 -7.78 11.99 5.95
CA ASP A 18 -8.69 12.85 6.71
C ASP A 18 -10.11 12.27 6.78
N GLU A 19 -10.61 11.67 5.70
CA GLU A 19 -11.89 10.95 5.68
C GLU A 19 -11.89 9.77 6.65
N PHE A 20 -10.83 8.96 6.67
CA PHE A 20 -10.70 7.83 7.60
C PHE A 20 -10.65 8.32 9.05
N ASN A 21 -9.83 9.32 9.34
CA ASN A 21 -9.76 9.95 10.65
C ASN A 21 -11.12 10.48 11.11
N PHE A 22 -11.92 11.03 10.19
CA PHE A 22 -13.26 11.53 10.48
C PHE A 22 -14.25 10.38 10.73
N ILE A 23 -14.30 9.39 9.85
CA ILE A 23 -15.23 8.24 9.93
C ILE A 23 -15.00 7.42 11.20
N LEU A 24 -13.73 7.26 11.59
CA LEU A 24 -13.33 6.41 12.71
C LEU A 24 -13.25 7.18 14.03
N LYS A 25 -13.53 8.49 14.01
CA LYS A 25 -13.50 9.34 15.19
C LYS A 25 -14.53 8.87 16.23
N GLY A 26 -14.06 8.62 17.45
CA GLY A 26 -14.90 8.22 18.57
C GLY A 26 -15.34 6.76 18.57
N LEU A 27 -14.96 5.98 17.55
CA LEU A 27 -15.15 4.54 17.53
C LEU A 27 -14.16 3.84 18.46
N SER A 28 -14.61 2.74 19.07
CA SER A 28 -13.76 1.83 19.83
C SER A 28 -12.76 1.09 18.92
N LEU A 29 -11.74 0.49 19.51
CA LEU A 29 -10.74 -0.28 18.76
C LEU A 29 -11.39 -1.41 17.94
N GLU A 30 -12.37 -2.10 18.50
CA GLU A 30 -13.09 -3.20 17.83
C GLU A 30 -13.88 -2.70 16.62
N GLU A 31 -14.60 -1.58 16.77
CA GLU A 31 -15.34 -0.96 15.67
C GLU A 31 -14.43 -0.46 14.54
N LYS A 32 -13.25 0.09 14.89
CA LYS A 32 -12.23 0.47 13.90
C LYS A 32 -11.70 -0.75 13.13
N GLN A 33 -11.42 -1.85 13.83
CA GLN A 33 -10.98 -3.09 13.21
C GLN A 33 -12.07 -3.69 12.30
N ASP A 34 -13.32 -3.69 12.74
CA ASP A 34 -14.47 -4.13 11.92
C ASP A 34 -14.59 -3.29 10.65
N TYR A 35 -14.50 -1.95 10.76
CA TYR A 35 -14.54 -1.08 9.60
C TYR A 35 -13.42 -1.41 8.60
N ALA A 36 -12.18 -1.48 9.08
CA ALA A 36 -11.02 -1.73 8.25
C ALA A 36 -11.05 -3.12 7.58
N ASN A 37 -11.64 -4.13 8.22
CA ASN A 37 -11.69 -5.49 7.69
C ASN A 37 -12.89 -5.74 6.78
N ASN A 38 -14.05 -5.24 7.16
CA ASN A 38 -15.33 -5.68 6.61
C ASN A 38 -16.09 -4.59 5.85
N LYS A 39 -15.85 -3.31 6.16
CA LYS A 39 -16.56 -2.16 5.55
C LYS A 39 -15.72 -1.38 4.54
N PHE A 40 -14.46 -1.76 4.36
CA PHE A 40 -13.55 -1.16 3.39
C PHE A 40 -12.77 -2.24 2.65
N CYS A 41 -12.60 -2.07 1.34
CA CYS A 41 -11.85 -3.00 0.49
C CYS A 41 -10.93 -2.27 -0.51
N GLU A 42 -10.12 -3.06 -1.22
CA GLU A 42 -9.18 -2.56 -2.24
C GLU A 42 -9.88 -1.77 -3.36
N ALA A 43 -11.09 -2.19 -3.75
CA ALA A 43 -11.86 -1.48 -4.77
C ALA A 43 -12.33 -0.09 -4.30
N ASP A 44 -12.68 0.05 -3.01
CA ASP A 44 -13.01 1.35 -2.43
C ASP A 44 -11.81 2.29 -2.43
N LEU A 45 -10.62 1.76 -2.09
CA LEU A 45 -9.37 2.51 -2.14
C LEU A 45 -9.05 2.96 -3.58
N ALA A 46 -9.12 2.04 -4.53
CA ALA A 46 -8.88 2.33 -5.94
C ALA A 46 -9.86 3.39 -6.47
N TYR A 47 -11.15 3.26 -6.14
CA TYR A 47 -12.16 4.25 -6.52
C TYR A 47 -11.88 5.62 -5.92
N ARG A 48 -11.55 5.72 -4.63
CA ARG A 48 -11.19 7.00 -3.99
C ARG A 48 -9.95 7.63 -4.60
N LEU A 49 -8.92 6.83 -4.88
CA LEU A 49 -7.68 7.27 -5.53
C LEU A 49 -7.93 7.77 -6.95
N GLY A 50 -8.81 7.12 -7.71
CA GLY A 50 -9.11 7.47 -9.09
C GLY A 50 -10.20 8.56 -9.25
N SER A 51 -11.08 8.75 -8.26
CA SER A 51 -12.23 9.65 -8.32
C SER A 51 -11.91 11.08 -8.79
N PRO A 52 -10.78 11.69 -8.37
CA PRO A 52 -10.39 13.03 -8.83
C PRO A 52 -10.16 13.13 -10.35
N PHE A 53 -9.79 12.03 -11.02
CA PHE A 53 -9.64 11.99 -12.47
C PHE A 53 -10.99 11.90 -13.21
N ARG A 54 -12.10 11.62 -12.50
CA ARG A 54 -13.46 11.56 -13.04
C ARG A 54 -13.53 10.67 -14.29
N GLN A 55 -14.03 11.21 -15.41
CA GLN A 55 -14.19 10.50 -16.68
C GLN A 55 -12.86 10.20 -17.39
N MET A 56 -11.73 10.71 -16.87
CA MET A 56 -10.41 10.42 -17.41
C MET A 56 -9.82 9.12 -16.86
N ALA A 57 -10.41 8.55 -15.80
CA ALA A 57 -10.00 7.27 -15.24
C ALA A 57 -10.96 6.15 -15.62
N ARG A 58 -10.39 4.98 -15.94
CA ARG A 58 -11.10 3.72 -16.12
C ARG A 58 -10.72 2.76 -15.00
N TYR A 59 -11.71 1.99 -14.55
CA TYR A 59 -11.56 0.92 -13.55
C TYR A 59 -11.94 -0.39 -14.22
N PRO A 60 -10.96 -1.10 -14.80
CA PRO A 60 -11.20 -2.39 -15.43
C PRO A 60 -11.82 -3.40 -14.45
N MET A 61 -12.72 -4.24 -14.95
CA MET A 61 -13.32 -5.29 -14.12
C MET A 61 -12.28 -6.33 -13.68
N HIS A 62 -12.35 -6.70 -12.39
CA HIS A 62 -11.58 -7.77 -11.78
C HIS A 62 -11.64 -9.06 -12.63
N GLY A 63 -10.48 -9.64 -12.96
CA GLY A 63 -10.37 -10.85 -13.79
C GLY A 63 -9.81 -10.62 -15.19
N THR A 64 -9.68 -9.36 -15.62
CA THR A 64 -8.83 -9.01 -16.76
C THR A 64 -7.40 -8.71 -16.26
N LYS A 65 -6.36 -8.95 -17.07
CA LYS A 65 -4.93 -8.71 -16.71
C LYS A 65 -4.58 -7.21 -16.56
N SER A 66 -5.58 -6.38 -16.30
CA SER A 66 -5.51 -4.93 -16.34
C SER A 66 -5.25 -4.34 -14.96
N LYS A 67 -4.81 -3.08 -14.96
CA LYS A 67 -4.51 -2.30 -13.75
C LYS A 67 -5.77 -1.76 -13.10
N ASP A 68 -5.69 -1.45 -11.81
CA ASP A 68 -6.85 -1.01 -11.01
C ASP A 68 -7.35 0.37 -11.43
N ILE A 69 -6.43 1.25 -11.84
CA ILE A 69 -6.74 2.58 -12.36
C ILE A 69 -5.94 2.82 -13.62
N ILE A 70 -6.61 3.23 -14.71
CA ILE A 70 -5.98 3.65 -15.96
C ILE A 70 -6.44 5.05 -16.29
N VAL A 71 -5.50 5.99 -16.46
CA VAL A 71 -5.76 7.39 -16.83
C VAL A 71 -5.26 7.61 -18.27
N ASP A 72 -6.19 7.58 -19.22
CA ASP A 72 -5.88 7.42 -20.65
C ASP A 72 -5.05 8.56 -21.23
N TYR A 73 -5.35 9.80 -20.88
CA TYR A 73 -4.74 10.99 -21.51
C TYR A 73 -3.23 11.12 -21.23
N ASN A 74 -2.71 10.42 -20.21
CA ASN A 74 -1.30 10.43 -19.82
C ASN A 74 -0.65 9.05 -19.89
N GLU A 75 -1.35 8.05 -20.47
CA GLU A 75 -0.94 6.65 -20.43
C GLU A 75 -0.56 6.19 -19.02
N PHE A 76 -1.26 6.69 -17.99
CA PHE A 76 -0.87 6.45 -16.59
C PHE A 76 -1.62 5.25 -16.03
N GLU A 77 -0.93 4.33 -15.39
CA GLU A 77 -1.55 3.13 -14.81
C GLU A 77 -1.16 2.92 -13.35
N VAL A 78 -2.10 2.44 -12.55
CA VAL A 78 -1.93 2.23 -11.11
C VAL A 78 -2.34 0.83 -10.72
N GLU A 79 -1.45 0.13 -10.04
CA GLU A 79 -1.79 -1.03 -9.22
C GLU A 79 -2.06 -0.55 -7.79
N VAL A 80 -3.18 -0.94 -7.21
CA VAL A 80 -3.58 -0.59 -5.85
C VAL A 80 -3.58 -1.85 -5.01
N LYS A 81 -3.06 -1.76 -3.78
CA LYS A 81 -3.20 -2.83 -2.77
C LYS A 81 -3.71 -2.26 -1.46
N TYR A 82 -4.69 -2.92 -0.89
CA TYR A 82 -5.13 -2.62 0.48
C TYR A 82 -4.66 -3.71 1.44
N TRP A 83 -3.67 -3.41 2.28
CA TRP A 83 -3.18 -4.35 3.28
C TRP A 83 -4.08 -4.38 4.51
N ARG A 84 -4.68 -5.55 4.76
CA ARG A 84 -5.64 -5.78 5.84
C ARG A 84 -5.56 -7.21 6.39
N ASN A 85 -6.23 -7.43 7.51
CA ASN A 85 -6.36 -8.73 8.16
C ASN A 85 -7.84 -9.13 8.26
N TRP A 86 -8.38 -9.87 7.31
CA TRP A 86 -9.82 -10.16 7.29
C TRP A 86 -10.14 -11.53 7.88
N GLU A 87 -11.36 -11.70 8.37
CA GLU A 87 -11.82 -12.99 8.89
C GLU A 87 -12.20 -13.94 7.75
N VAL A 88 -11.78 -15.21 7.86
CA VAL A 88 -12.17 -16.30 6.97
C VAL A 88 -12.52 -17.52 7.82
N GLY A 89 -13.81 -17.83 7.88
CA GLY A 89 -14.32 -18.91 8.73
C GLY A 89 -14.05 -18.61 10.21
N SER A 90 -13.40 -19.54 10.92
CA SER A 90 -13.02 -19.39 12.33
C SER A 90 -11.62 -18.76 12.53
N GLY A 91 -10.97 -18.28 11.47
CA GLY A 91 -9.61 -17.76 11.52
C GLY A 91 -9.45 -16.36 10.93
N LYS A 92 -8.32 -15.71 11.26
CA LYS A 92 -7.90 -14.45 10.64
C LYS A 92 -6.93 -14.74 9.49
N GLN A 93 -7.18 -14.15 8.32
CA GLN A 93 -6.33 -14.25 7.14
C GLN A 93 -5.59 -12.94 6.90
N LYS A 94 -4.26 -13.05 6.95
CA LYS A 94 -3.31 -12.00 6.56
C LYS A 94 -3.08 -12.04 5.05
N ILE A 95 -2.72 -10.90 4.49
CA ILE A 95 -2.32 -10.85 3.08
C ILE A 95 -1.09 -11.73 2.83
N ASN A 96 -1.19 -12.54 1.77
CA ASN A 96 -0.07 -13.34 1.28
C ASN A 96 1.01 -12.43 0.70
N TRP A 97 2.26 -12.65 1.11
CA TRP A 97 3.41 -11.83 0.70
C TRP A 97 3.50 -11.67 -0.81
N GLU A 98 3.73 -12.77 -1.54
CA GLU A 98 3.99 -12.78 -2.99
C GLU A 98 2.98 -11.98 -3.85
N PRO A 99 1.66 -12.23 -3.78
CA PRO A 99 0.71 -11.49 -4.60
C PRO A 99 0.54 -10.02 -4.19
N SER A 100 0.98 -9.63 -2.99
CA SER A 100 0.65 -8.31 -2.42
C SER A 100 1.71 -7.24 -2.58
N PHE A 101 2.98 -7.63 -2.54
CA PHE A 101 4.08 -6.69 -2.64
C PHE A 101 5.04 -7.08 -3.77
N PRO A 102 5.69 -8.27 -3.77
CA PRO A 102 6.61 -8.67 -4.84
C PRO A 102 6.00 -8.55 -6.24
N ASN A 103 4.80 -9.09 -6.48
CA ASN A 103 4.19 -9.02 -7.81
C ASN A 103 3.94 -7.58 -8.28
N ALA A 104 3.41 -6.72 -7.40
CA ALA A 104 3.11 -5.33 -7.72
C ALA A 104 4.39 -4.52 -7.96
N ILE A 105 5.38 -4.67 -7.07
CA ILE A 105 6.62 -3.91 -7.17
C ILE A 105 7.52 -4.40 -8.32
N PHE A 106 7.53 -5.71 -8.61
CA PHE A 106 8.27 -6.25 -9.75
C PHE A 106 7.64 -5.85 -11.08
N TRP A 107 6.31 -5.83 -11.16
CA TRP A 107 5.63 -5.23 -12.31
C TRP A 107 6.06 -3.77 -12.51
N LEU A 108 6.10 -2.97 -11.44
CA LEU A 108 6.54 -1.59 -11.52
C LEU A 108 8.00 -1.48 -12.02
N CYS A 109 8.90 -2.32 -11.51
CA CYS A 109 10.29 -2.39 -12.01
C CYS A 109 10.32 -2.70 -13.51
N ASP A 110 9.60 -3.73 -13.96
CA ASP A 110 9.58 -4.14 -15.36
C ASP A 110 9.06 -3.02 -16.27
N GLU A 111 8.07 -2.24 -15.82
CA GLU A 111 7.56 -1.10 -16.58
C GLU A 111 8.52 0.10 -16.58
N ILE A 112 9.20 0.36 -15.46
CA ILE A 112 10.26 1.39 -15.38
C ILE A 112 11.38 1.05 -16.38
N ASP A 113 11.79 -0.21 -16.42
CA ASP A 113 12.86 -0.68 -17.32
C ASP A 113 12.45 -0.59 -18.80
N LYS A 114 11.14 -0.66 -19.11
CA LYS A 114 10.58 -0.40 -20.45
C LYS A 114 10.46 1.10 -20.79
N GLY A 115 10.80 2.00 -19.87
CA GLY A 115 10.73 3.44 -20.06
C GLY A 115 9.45 4.12 -19.56
N TYR A 116 8.59 3.42 -18.82
CA TYR A 116 7.36 3.99 -18.25
C TYR A 116 7.55 4.61 -16.85
N LYS A 117 8.78 5.00 -16.50
CA LYS A 117 9.06 5.64 -15.22
C LYS A 117 8.21 6.91 -15.03
N GLY A 118 7.52 6.99 -13.90
CA GLY A 118 6.59 8.09 -13.64
C GLY A 118 5.29 8.09 -14.47
N LYS A 119 5.06 7.06 -15.29
CA LYS A 119 3.77 6.73 -15.93
C LYS A 119 3.08 5.51 -15.29
N ARG A 120 3.72 4.88 -14.31
CA ARG A 120 3.18 3.76 -13.55
C ARG A 120 3.30 4.07 -12.08
N ALA A 121 2.34 3.61 -11.30
CA ALA A 121 2.43 3.64 -9.86
C ALA A 121 1.94 2.34 -9.24
N PHE A 122 2.56 1.98 -8.13
CA PHE A 122 2.00 1.03 -7.17
C PHE A 122 1.63 1.82 -5.92
N ILE A 123 0.38 1.71 -5.47
CA ILE A 123 -0.11 2.39 -4.27
C ILE A 123 -0.56 1.33 -3.27
N ALA A 124 -0.04 1.41 -2.05
CA ALA A 124 -0.43 0.55 -0.95
C ALA A 124 -1.06 1.38 0.18
N GLY A 125 -2.24 0.97 0.66
CA GLY A 125 -2.89 1.56 1.83
C GLY A 125 -3.06 0.55 2.96
N TRP A 126 -3.09 1.02 4.20
CA TRP A 126 -3.36 0.19 5.38
C TRP A 126 -3.94 1.00 6.54
N SER A 127 -4.75 0.36 7.39
CA SER A 127 -5.19 0.97 8.64
C SER A 127 -4.14 0.78 9.74
N THR A 128 -3.90 1.83 10.52
CA THR A 128 -2.95 1.85 11.64
C THR A 128 -3.48 1.16 12.90
N VAL A 129 -4.76 0.79 12.90
CA VAL A 129 -5.39 -0.01 13.95
C VAL A 129 -4.75 -1.40 14.09
N PHE A 130 -3.99 -1.82 13.08
CA PHE A 130 -3.27 -3.09 13.04
C PHE A 130 -1.76 -2.88 13.06
N GLY A 131 -1.06 -3.79 13.76
CA GLY A 131 0.38 -3.93 13.62
C GLY A 131 0.76 -4.61 12.30
N TRP A 132 2.00 -4.42 11.84
CA TRP A 132 2.51 -5.07 10.62
C TRP A 132 2.42 -6.61 10.67
N ASN A 133 2.53 -7.17 11.87
CA ASN A 133 2.33 -8.58 12.14
C ASN A 133 0.94 -9.07 11.70
N ASP A 134 -0.08 -8.21 11.73
CA ASP A 134 -1.44 -8.55 11.34
C ASP A 134 -1.71 -8.31 9.85
N LEU A 135 -0.99 -7.36 9.23
CA LEU A 135 -1.23 -6.94 7.85
C LEU A 135 -0.57 -7.86 6.81
N LEU A 136 0.71 -8.19 6.99
CA LEU A 136 1.52 -8.90 5.99
C LEU A 136 2.22 -10.12 6.59
N ARG A 137 2.59 -11.10 5.76
CA ARG A 137 3.42 -12.24 6.19
C ARG A 137 4.91 -11.94 6.02
N LEU A 138 5.51 -11.10 6.88
CA LEU A 138 6.95 -10.78 6.82
C LEU A 138 7.84 -11.73 7.65
N GLY A 139 7.28 -12.72 8.35
CA GLY A 139 8.06 -13.72 9.09
C GLY A 139 8.77 -14.73 8.18
N SER A 140 9.95 -15.21 8.61
CA SER A 140 10.67 -16.29 7.92
C SER A 140 10.14 -17.69 8.25
N THR A 141 9.47 -17.85 9.39
CA THR A 141 8.89 -19.11 9.87
C THR A 141 7.49 -18.92 10.43
N SER A 142 6.76 -20.02 10.60
CA SER A 142 5.53 -20.06 11.38
C SER A 142 5.85 -20.16 12.88
N GLY A 143 5.05 -19.52 13.73
CA GLY A 143 5.20 -19.62 15.18
C GLY A 143 4.72 -18.38 15.93
N LYS A 144 4.81 -18.42 17.26
CA LYS A 144 4.34 -17.34 18.15
C LYS A 144 5.18 -16.06 18.00
N ASN A 145 6.49 -16.21 17.82
CA ASN A 145 7.45 -15.10 17.72
C ASN A 145 8.43 -15.31 16.55
N PRO A 146 7.95 -15.25 15.29
CA PRO A 146 8.83 -15.50 14.15
C PRO A 146 9.85 -14.37 14.02
N LYS A 147 11.08 -14.75 13.65
CA LYS A 147 12.07 -13.78 13.19
C LYS A 147 11.55 -13.10 11.93
N VAL A 148 11.86 -11.81 11.79
CA VAL A 148 11.56 -11.10 10.55
C VAL A 148 12.39 -11.70 9.41
N ASN A 149 11.78 -11.85 8.24
CA ASN A 149 12.51 -12.13 7.02
C ASN A 149 13.13 -10.81 6.55
N MET A 150 14.45 -10.68 6.68
CA MET A 150 15.17 -9.45 6.33
C MET A 150 15.08 -9.13 4.83
N ASP A 151 15.03 -10.13 3.95
CA ASP A 151 14.87 -9.90 2.51
C ASP A 151 13.53 -9.24 2.22
N ARG A 152 12.45 -9.71 2.86
CA ARG A 152 11.12 -9.09 2.75
C ARG A 152 11.09 -7.70 3.36
N LEU A 153 11.71 -7.51 4.52
CA LEU A 153 11.78 -6.21 5.20
C LEU A 153 12.48 -5.17 4.32
N HIS A 154 13.62 -5.53 3.71
CA HIS A 154 14.37 -4.64 2.83
C HIS A 154 13.64 -4.27 1.53
N MET A 155 12.61 -5.03 1.13
CA MET A 155 11.79 -4.67 -0.03
C MET A 155 10.84 -3.49 0.24
N ILE A 156 10.53 -3.19 1.50
CA ILE A 156 9.63 -2.09 1.89
C ILE A 156 10.46 -0.99 2.57
N PRO A 157 10.74 0.14 1.88
CA PRO A 157 11.77 1.09 2.29
C PRO A 157 11.42 1.93 3.54
N PHE A 158 10.16 1.91 3.97
CA PHE A 158 9.68 2.65 5.13
C PHE A 158 9.47 1.76 6.37
N LEU A 159 9.85 0.48 6.33
CA LEU A 159 9.77 -0.41 7.48
C LEU A 159 11.13 -0.59 8.14
N ASN A 160 11.11 -0.67 9.47
CA ASN A 160 12.29 -0.99 10.26
C ASN A 160 11.95 -1.99 11.37
N CYS A 161 12.95 -2.76 11.79
CA CYS A 161 12.85 -3.73 12.87
C CYS A 161 14.05 -3.53 13.81
N THR A 162 13.78 -3.34 15.11
CA THR A 162 14.83 -2.98 16.07
C THR A 162 15.56 -4.18 16.66
N ASP A 163 14.90 -5.34 16.78
CA ASP A 163 15.41 -6.51 17.51
C ASP A 163 15.38 -7.81 16.69
N GLY A 164 15.06 -7.72 15.39
CA GLY A 164 14.99 -8.86 14.47
C GLY A 164 13.72 -9.72 14.60
N TYR A 165 12.75 -9.32 15.43
CA TYR A 165 11.48 -10.02 15.57
C TYR A 165 10.35 -9.30 14.82
N PHE A 166 9.48 -10.08 14.18
CA PHE A 166 8.46 -9.51 13.31
C PHE A 166 7.49 -8.54 14.04
N GLN A 167 7.20 -8.81 15.31
CA GLN A 167 6.32 -7.99 16.14
C GLN A 167 6.90 -6.61 16.52
N THR A 168 8.18 -6.35 16.27
CA THR A 168 8.78 -5.02 16.45
C THR A 168 8.91 -4.24 15.15
N VAL A 169 8.42 -4.78 14.03
CA VAL A 169 8.40 -4.07 12.76
C VAL A 169 7.49 -2.85 12.88
N LYS A 170 8.03 -1.68 12.55
CA LYS A 170 7.35 -0.39 12.61
C LYS A 170 7.60 0.41 11.33
N THR A 171 6.64 1.29 11.03
CA THR A 171 6.78 2.30 10.00
C THR A 171 7.71 3.42 10.47
N GLN A 172 8.62 3.86 9.60
CA GLN A 172 9.50 4.99 9.84
C GLN A 172 8.88 6.29 9.33
N TYR A 173 7.98 6.91 10.10
CA TYR A 173 7.26 8.13 9.68
C TYR A 173 8.15 9.36 9.46
N ASN A 174 9.39 9.33 9.93
CA ASN A 174 10.38 10.34 9.62
C ASN A 174 10.89 10.25 8.17
N LEU A 175 10.78 9.09 7.53
CA LEU A 175 11.09 8.89 6.12
C LEU A 175 9.82 9.14 5.30
N ARG A 176 9.71 10.35 4.75
CA ARG A 176 8.51 10.78 3.99
C ARG A 176 8.58 10.43 2.52
N GLU A 177 9.76 10.52 1.94
CA GLU A 177 10.00 10.19 0.55
C GLU A 177 11.47 9.86 0.34
N SER A 178 11.76 8.99 -0.62
CA SER A 178 13.12 8.70 -1.04
C SER A 178 13.11 7.96 -2.38
N ILE A 179 14.29 7.51 -2.80
CA ILE A 179 14.47 6.55 -3.88
C ILE A 179 15.05 5.27 -3.31
N TYR A 180 14.69 4.13 -3.89
CA TYR A 180 15.31 2.86 -3.54
C TYR A 180 15.39 1.91 -4.74
N ARG A 181 16.19 0.86 -4.57
CA ARG A 181 16.34 -0.23 -5.54
C ARG A 181 16.02 -1.54 -4.85
N ILE A 182 15.31 -2.40 -5.56
CA ILE A 182 15.10 -3.76 -5.12
C ILE A 182 16.33 -4.58 -5.50
N MET A 183 16.81 -5.40 -4.57
CA MET A 183 17.94 -6.29 -4.83
C MET A 183 17.66 -7.16 -6.06
N GLY A 184 18.61 -7.21 -7.00
CA GLY A 184 18.46 -7.94 -8.27
C GLY A 184 17.68 -7.20 -9.37
N ARG A 185 17.29 -5.93 -9.17
CA ARG A 185 16.66 -5.08 -10.18
C ARG A 185 17.50 -3.81 -10.43
N ASN A 186 17.52 -3.32 -11.66
CA ASN A 186 18.24 -2.09 -12.04
C ASN A 186 17.39 -0.84 -11.84
N SER A 187 16.06 -0.98 -11.81
CA SER A 187 15.09 0.09 -11.72
C SER A 187 15.27 0.91 -10.44
N ILE A 188 15.29 2.24 -10.57
CA ILE A 188 15.24 3.17 -9.43
C ILE A 188 13.79 3.58 -9.22
N ILE A 189 13.23 3.20 -8.08
CA ILE A 189 11.84 3.47 -7.69
C ILE A 189 11.84 4.68 -6.75
N ASN A 190 11.02 5.67 -7.04
CA ASN A 190 10.70 6.73 -6.08
C ASN A 190 9.56 6.27 -5.20
N TRP A 191 9.51 6.73 -3.96
CA TRP A 191 8.38 6.47 -3.10
C TRP A 191 8.08 7.65 -2.16
N SER A 192 6.81 7.74 -1.75
CA SER A 192 6.33 8.71 -0.76
C SER A 192 5.33 8.06 0.20
N LEU A 193 5.49 8.33 1.49
CA LEU A 193 4.65 7.88 2.59
C LEU A 193 3.74 9.03 3.07
N TYR A 194 2.44 8.74 3.11
CA TYR A 194 1.38 9.62 3.55
C TYR A 194 0.78 9.12 4.86
N GLY A 195 0.53 10.08 5.76
CA GLY A 195 -0.02 9.86 7.09
C GLY A 195 1.04 9.62 8.17
N ASN A 196 0.61 9.46 9.42
CA ASN A 196 1.47 9.36 10.59
C ASN A 196 0.96 8.30 11.58
N GLU A 197 1.66 8.16 12.71
CA GLU A 197 1.31 7.18 13.74
C GLU A 197 -0.04 7.43 14.43
N ASN A 198 -0.57 8.66 14.37
CA ASN A 198 -1.85 9.03 14.96
C ASN A 198 -3.00 9.05 13.94
N ASP A 199 -2.72 8.89 12.65
CA ASP A 199 -3.76 8.74 11.64
C ASP A 199 -4.34 7.33 11.71
N ASP A 200 -5.63 7.16 11.41
CA ASP A 200 -6.30 5.85 11.38
C ASP A 200 -6.00 5.06 10.09
N PHE A 201 -5.41 5.71 9.09
CA PHE A 201 -5.07 5.14 7.79
C PHE A 201 -3.80 5.78 7.23
N ASN A 202 -2.95 4.97 6.60
CA ASN A 202 -1.71 5.41 5.96
C ASN A 202 -1.59 4.84 4.55
N MET A 203 -0.79 5.49 3.72
CA MET A 203 -0.55 5.07 2.33
C MET A 203 0.89 5.29 1.91
N CYS A 204 1.37 4.46 0.99
CA CYS A 204 2.62 4.68 0.28
C CYS A 204 2.40 4.58 -1.23
N ILE A 205 3.03 5.48 -1.97
CA ILE A 205 3.05 5.48 -3.45
C ILE A 205 4.47 5.15 -3.90
N PHE A 206 4.60 4.29 -4.90
CA PHE A 206 5.84 3.91 -5.57
C PHE A 206 5.73 4.23 -7.08
N TRP A 207 6.75 4.86 -7.71
CA TRP A 207 6.72 5.23 -9.15
C TRP A 207 8.09 5.49 -9.83
#